data_AF-H9FJN9-F1
#
_entry.id   AF-H9FJN9-F1
#
_cell.length_a   1.000
_cell.length_b   1.000
_cell.length_c   1.000
_cell.angle_alpha   90.00
_cell.angle_beta   90.00
_cell.angle_gamma   90.00
#
_symmetry.space_group_name_H-M   'P 1'
#
loop_
_entity.id
_entity.type
_entity.pdbx_description
1 polymer ?
#
loop_
_entity_poly.entity_id
_entity_poly.type
_entity_poly.pdbx_seq_one_letter_code
_entity_poly.pdbx_strand_id
1 'polypeptide(L)'
;NMFSKFKKLKSLDLQQNEISKIESEAFFGLNKLTTLLLQHNQIKVLTEEVFIYTPLLSYLRLYDNPWHCTCEIETLISMLQIPRNRNLGNYAKCESPQEQKNKKLRQIKSEQLCNEEEKEQLDPKPQVSGRPPVIKPEVDSTFCHNYVFPIQTLDCKRKELKKVPNNIPPDIVKLDLSYNKINQLRP
;
A
#
# COMPACT_ATOMS: atom_id res chain seq x y z
N ASN A 1 3.75 8.43 -12.83
CA ASN A 1 3.00 7.58 -11.90
C ASN A 1 2.81 6.13 -12.39
N MET A 2 3.48 5.15 -11.76
CA MET A 2 3.55 3.71 -12.03
C MET A 2 2.20 3.05 -12.32
N PHE A 3 1.18 3.32 -11.51
CA PHE A 3 -0.15 2.70 -11.67
C PHE A 3 -1.16 3.56 -12.45
N SER A 4 -0.77 4.76 -12.87
CA SER A 4 -1.69 5.76 -13.41
C SER A 4 -2.42 5.36 -14.69
N LYS A 5 -1.85 4.43 -15.46
CA LYS A 5 -2.45 3.90 -16.70
C LYS A 5 -3.54 2.86 -16.47
N PHE A 6 -3.63 2.23 -15.29
CA PHE A 6 -4.57 1.12 -15.03
C PHE A 6 -5.95 1.61 -14.57
N LYS A 7 -6.64 2.37 -15.42
CA LYS A 7 -7.94 3.00 -15.09
C LYS A 7 -9.07 2.01 -14.83
N LYS A 8 -8.93 0.76 -15.28
CA LYS A 8 -9.92 -0.32 -15.09
C LYS A 8 -9.60 -1.23 -13.90
N LEU A 9 -8.45 -1.05 -13.25
CA LEU A 9 -8.00 -1.93 -12.17
C LEU A 9 -8.96 -1.88 -10.99
N LYS A 10 -9.47 -3.04 -10.60
CA LYS A 10 -10.36 -3.25 -9.44
C LYS A 10 -9.68 -3.99 -8.31
N SER A 11 -8.72 -4.86 -8.61
CA SER A 11 -7.99 -5.66 -7.63
C SER A 11 -6.49 -5.58 -7.85
N LEU A 12 -5.75 -5.26 -6.79
CA LEU A 12 -4.29 -5.27 -6.75
C LEU A 12 -3.83 -6.14 -5.59
N ASP A 13 -3.18 -7.25 -5.88
CA ASP A 13 -2.55 -8.11 -4.88
C ASP A 13 -1.04 -7.85 -4.81
N LEU A 14 -0.57 -7.36 -3.67
CA LEU A 14 0.82 -7.08 -3.36
C LEU A 14 1.25 -7.81 -2.07
N GLN A 15 0.48 -8.78 -1.60
CA GLN A 15 0.81 -9.52 -0.38
C GLN A 15 2.13 -10.30 -0.53
N GLN A 16 2.76 -10.66 0.58
CA GLN A 16 3.95 -11.52 0.57
C GLN A 16 5.05 -10.92 -0.31
N ASN A 17 5.37 -9.65 -0.06
CA ASN A 17 6.47 -8.93 -0.69
C ASN A 17 7.37 -8.36 0.43
N GLU A 18 8.33 -7.50 0.07
CA GLU A 18 9.25 -6.85 1.01
C GLU A 18 8.93 -5.36 1.16
N ILE A 19 7.68 -4.94 0.87
CA ILE A 19 7.32 -3.52 0.76
C ILE A 19 7.48 -2.86 2.12
N SER A 20 8.44 -1.95 2.23
CA SER A 20 8.67 -1.16 3.44
C SER A 20 8.30 0.30 3.28
N LYS A 21 8.18 0.79 2.04
CA LYS A 21 7.85 2.18 1.72
C LYS A 21 6.84 2.28 0.58
N ILE A 22 5.75 3.00 0.83
CA ILE A 22 4.75 3.41 -0.17
C ILE A 22 4.80 4.93 -0.20
N GLU A 23 5.26 5.50 -1.32
CA GLU A 23 5.33 6.95 -1.47
C GLU A 23 3.95 7.55 -1.77
N SER A 24 3.78 8.85 -1.45
CA SER A 24 2.61 9.62 -1.84
C SER A 24 2.36 9.46 -3.35
N GLU A 25 1.09 9.42 -3.75
CA GLU A 25 0.69 9.20 -5.15
C GLU A 25 1.05 7.83 -5.76
N ALA A 26 1.63 6.88 -5.01
CA ALA A 26 1.89 5.54 -5.54
C ALA A 26 0.63 4.87 -6.13
N PHE A 27 -0.55 5.15 -5.59
CA PHE A 27 -1.82 4.63 -6.12
C PHE A 27 -2.57 5.62 -7.02
N PHE A 28 -1.90 6.68 -7.50
CA PHE A 28 -2.52 7.69 -8.34
C PHE A 28 -3.17 7.09 -9.59
N GLY A 29 -4.41 7.47 -9.84
CA GLY A 29 -5.19 7.06 -11.01
C GLY A 29 -5.92 5.73 -10.85
N LEU A 30 -5.80 5.04 -9.72
CA LEU A 30 -6.52 3.80 -9.39
C LEU A 30 -7.95 4.05 -8.89
N ASN A 31 -8.69 4.91 -9.60
CA ASN A 31 -10.02 5.41 -9.20
C ASN A 31 -11.10 4.32 -9.12
N LYS A 32 -10.85 3.14 -9.70
CA LYS A 32 -11.76 1.98 -9.72
C LYS A 32 -11.34 0.85 -8.79
N LEU A 33 -10.23 1.01 -8.07
CA LEU A 33 -9.71 -0.01 -7.17
C LEU A 33 -10.68 -0.23 -6.00
N THR A 34 -11.09 -1.48 -5.80
CA THR A 34 -11.95 -1.88 -4.69
C THR A 34 -11.24 -2.78 -3.69
N THR A 35 -10.23 -3.51 -4.16
CA THR A 35 -9.46 -4.49 -3.37
C THR A 35 -7.97 -4.20 -3.45
N LEU A 36 -7.33 -4.02 -2.29
CA LEU A 36 -5.89 -3.87 -2.15
C LEU A 36 -5.38 -4.80 -1.05
N LEU A 37 -4.45 -5.68 -1.41
CA LEU A 37 -3.88 -6.65 -0.47
C LEU A 37 -2.41 -6.30 -0.22
N LEU A 38 -2.07 -5.92 1.01
CA LEU A 38 -0.73 -5.52 1.44
C LEU A 38 -0.23 -6.31 2.65
N GLN A 39 -0.96 -7.34 3.10
CA GLN A 39 -0.55 -8.19 4.22
C GLN A 39 0.77 -8.91 3.95
N HIS A 40 1.48 -9.30 5.01
CA HIS A 40 2.80 -9.95 4.90
C HIS A 40 3.80 -9.12 4.09
N ASN A 41 4.00 -7.87 4.52
CA ASN A 41 5.01 -6.96 3.98
C ASN A 41 5.84 -6.39 5.15
N GLN A 42 6.62 -5.34 4.91
CA GLN A 42 7.51 -4.71 5.90
C GLN A 42 7.10 -3.27 6.21
N ILE A 43 5.80 -2.95 6.07
CA ILE A 43 5.28 -1.59 6.27
C ILE A 43 5.25 -1.28 7.77
N LYS A 44 5.92 -0.19 8.15
CA LYS A 44 5.95 0.29 9.53
C LYS A 44 4.96 1.42 9.76
N VAL A 45 4.94 2.37 8.84
CA VAL A 45 4.14 3.61 8.93
C VAL A 45 3.44 3.82 7.59
N LEU A 46 2.19 4.26 7.66
CA LEU A 46 1.39 4.65 6.51
C LEU A 46 0.32 5.64 6.99
N THR A 47 0.08 6.69 6.21
CA THR A 47 -0.96 7.70 6.49
C THR A 47 -2.19 7.45 5.62
N GLU A 48 -3.31 8.13 5.89
CA GLU A 48 -4.49 8.02 5.02
C GLU A 48 -4.27 8.59 3.61
N GLU A 49 -3.29 9.49 3.44
CA GLU A 49 -3.00 10.21 2.19
C GLU A 49 -2.77 9.27 0.99
N VAL A 50 -2.16 8.10 1.20
CA VAL A 50 -1.92 7.17 0.09
C VAL A 50 -3.22 6.64 -0.52
N PHE A 51 -4.33 6.65 0.23
CA PHE A 51 -5.61 6.09 -0.17
C PHE A 51 -6.55 7.12 -0.81
N ILE A 52 -6.19 8.41 -0.85
CA ILE A 52 -7.02 9.48 -1.45
C ILE A 52 -7.27 9.23 -2.95
N TYR A 53 -6.34 8.54 -3.61
CA TYR A 53 -6.43 8.17 -5.02
C TYR A 53 -7.23 6.89 -5.28
N THR A 54 -7.75 6.25 -4.24
CA THR A 54 -8.54 5.01 -4.29
C THR A 54 -9.91 5.17 -3.61
N PRO A 55 -10.78 6.08 -4.07
CA PRO A 55 -12.04 6.44 -3.37
C PRO A 55 -13.07 5.31 -3.30
N LEU A 56 -12.92 4.25 -4.11
CA LEU A 56 -13.81 3.07 -4.12
C LEU A 56 -13.24 1.89 -3.33
N LEU A 57 -12.12 2.08 -2.63
CA LEU A 57 -11.50 1.03 -1.83
C LEU A 57 -12.47 0.56 -0.74
N SER A 58 -12.77 -0.73 -0.76
CA SER A 58 -13.75 -1.34 0.15
C SER A 58 -13.24 -2.61 0.80
N TYR A 59 -12.06 -3.10 0.38
CA TYR A 59 -11.39 -4.23 0.96
C TYR A 59 -9.88 -3.96 1.01
N LEU A 60 -9.34 -3.82 2.22
CA LEU A 60 -7.93 -3.54 2.45
C LEU A 60 -7.39 -4.46 3.53
N ARG A 61 -6.34 -5.22 3.22
CA ARG A 61 -5.65 -6.09 4.17
C ARG A 61 -4.27 -5.56 4.48
N LEU A 62 -3.99 -5.39 5.78
CA LEU A 62 -2.77 -4.79 6.32
C LEU A 62 -2.09 -5.65 7.39
N TYR A 63 -2.67 -6.79 7.77
CA TYR A 63 -2.13 -7.62 8.85
C TYR A 63 -0.75 -8.20 8.49
N ASP A 64 -0.02 -8.67 9.50
CA ASP A 64 1.35 -9.18 9.35
C ASP A 64 2.28 -8.19 8.63
N ASN A 65 2.21 -6.93 9.07
CA ASN A 65 3.20 -5.90 8.81
C ASN A 65 3.71 -5.40 10.16
N PRO A 66 4.98 -4.98 10.27
CA PRO A 66 5.58 -4.52 11.52
C PRO A 66 5.14 -3.08 11.87
N TRP A 67 3.83 -2.87 12.06
CA TRP A 67 3.26 -1.54 12.30
C TRP A 67 3.87 -0.87 13.53
N HIS A 68 4.39 0.33 13.32
CA HIS A 68 4.93 1.24 14.32
C HIS A 68 3.85 2.26 14.69
N CYS A 69 3.14 1.97 15.77
CA CYS A 69 1.95 2.67 16.19
C CYS A 69 2.28 3.87 17.09
N THR A 70 2.74 4.93 16.43
CA THR A 70 2.97 6.27 16.99
C THR A 70 2.01 7.27 16.37
N CYS A 71 2.19 8.55 16.66
CA CYS A 71 1.38 9.63 16.10
C CYS A 71 1.39 9.67 14.56
N GLU A 72 2.45 9.19 13.91
CA GLU A 72 2.57 9.18 12.44
C GLU A 72 1.48 8.36 11.73
N ILE A 73 0.90 7.35 12.38
CA ILE A 73 -0.15 6.50 11.79
C ILE A 73 -1.56 6.87 12.28
N GLU A 74 -1.71 7.96 13.02
CA GLU A 74 -2.99 8.37 13.61
C GLU A 74 -4.08 8.48 12.54
N THR A 75 -3.76 9.16 11.43
CA THR A 75 -4.73 9.38 10.34
C THR A 75 -5.17 8.06 9.69
N LEU A 76 -4.25 7.09 9.54
CA LEU A 76 -4.61 5.75 9.09
C LEU A 76 -5.58 5.08 10.06
N ILE A 77 -5.28 5.12 11.37
CA ILE A 77 -6.13 4.49 12.38
C ILE A 77 -7.53 5.13 12.39
N SER A 78 -7.61 6.45 12.36
CA SER A 78 -8.85 7.21 12.28
C SER A 78 -9.66 6.84 11.03
N MET A 79 -9.01 6.74 9.86
CA MET A 79 -9.64 6.26 8.64
C MET A 79 -10.20 4.84 8.78
N LEU A 80 -9.46 3.91 9.40
CA LEU A 80 -9.90 2.52 9.59
C LEU A 80 -11.07 2.38 10.59
N GLN A 81 -11.31 3.38 11.44
CA GLN A 81 -12.39 3.39 12.43
C GLN A 81 -13.72 3.91 11.87
N ILE A 82 -13.72 4.61 10.74
CA ILE A 82 -14.95 5.08 10.08
C ILE A 82 -15.90 3.89 9.82
N PRO A 83 -17.20 3.97 10.17
CA PRO A 83 -18.14 2.85 10.04
C PRO A 83 -18.24 2.25 8.64
N ARG A 84 -18.11 3.09 7.60
CA ARG A 84 -18.10 2.65 6.19
C ARG A 84 -16.89 1.78 5.85
N ASN A 85 -15.79 1.93 6.57
CA ASN A 85 -14.51 1.23 6.37
C ASN A 85 -14.41 -0.10 7.12
N ARG A 86 -15.56 -0.75 7.40
CA ARG A 86 -15.66 -2.00 8.18
C ARG A 86 -14.79 -3.16 7.69
N ASN A 87 -14.38 -3.14 6.43
CA ASN A 87 -13.57 -4.17 5.78
C ASN A 87 -12.11 -3.76 5.57
N LEU A 88 -11.69 -2.58 6.05
CA LEU A 88 -10.33 -2.08 5.91
C LEU A 88 -9.53 -2.41 7.18
N GLY A 89 -8.29 -2.89 7.00
CA GLY A 89 -7.33 -3.06 8.11
C GLY A 89 -7.72 -4.14 9.13
N ASN A 90 -8.63 -5.05 8.77
CA ASN A 90 -9.03 -6.14 9.68
C ASN A 90 -7.81 -7.00 10.06
N TYR A 91 -7.73 -7.34 11.34
CA TYR A 91 -6.66 -8.13 11.97
C TYR A 91 -5.28 -7.48 12.02
N ALA A 92 -5.09 -6.27 11.47
CA ALA A 92 -3.83 -5.57 11.57
C ALA A 92 -3.56 -5.16 13.03
N LYS A 93 -2.34 -5.42 13.49
CA LYS A 93 -1.89 -5.18 14.87
C LYS A 93 -0.57 -4.44 14.88
N CYS A 94 -0.33 -3.69 15.95
CA CYS A 94 0.95 -3.04 16.19
C CYS A 94 2.02 -4.07 16.57
N GLU A 95 3.22 -3.88 16.03
CA GLU A 95 4.43 -4.58 16.48
C GLU A 95 5.22 -3.74 17.49
N SER A 96 5.15 -2.41 17.33
CA SER A 96 5.83 -1.42 18.19
C SER A 96 4.98 -0.16 18.33
N PRO A 97 5.20 0.69 19.34
CA PRO A 97 6.06 0.47 20.51
C PRO A 97 5.48 -0.60 21.46
N GLN A 98 6.20 -0.98 22.53
CA GLN A 98 5.81 -2.13 23.38
C GLN A 98 4.43 -1.93 24.05
N GLU A 99 4.08 -0.69 24.35
CA GLU A 99 2.83 -0.28 24.98
C GLU A 99 1.61 -0.56 24.09
N GLN A 100 1.81 -0.54 22.78
CA GLN A 100 0.77 -0.81 21.78
C GLN A 100 0.90 -2.20 21.15
N LYS A 101 1.96 -2.96 21.47
CA LYS A 101 2.23 -4.26 20.85
C LYS A 101 1.02 -5.20 20.94
N ASN A 102 0.73 -5.89 19.83
CA ASN A 102 -0.40 -6.80 19.64
C ASN A 102 -1.81 -6.17 19.69
N LYS A 103 -1.96 -4.87 19.97
CA LYS A 103 -3.26 -4.20 19.87
C LYS A 103 -3.65 -4.03 18.41
N LYS A 104 -4.94 -4.22 18.11
CA LYS A 104 -5.48 -4.04 16.76
C LYS A 104 -5.50 -2.56 16.41
N LEU A 105 -5.08 -2.19 15.20
CA LEU A 105 -5.06 -0.79 14.76
C LEU A 105 -6.42 -0.11 14.96
N ARG A 106 -7.52 -0.81 14.63
CA ARG A 106 -8.89 -0.30 14.74
C ARG A 106 -9.41 -0.10 16.18
N GLN A 107 -8.65 -0.51 17.19
CA GLN A 107 -9.05 -0.43 18.61
C GLN A 107 -8.22 0.60 19.39
N ILE A 108 -7.22 1.20 18.76
CA ILE A 108 -6.33 2.19 19.39
C ILE A 108 -6.99 3.55 19.30
N LYS A 109 -7.02 4.27 20.41
CA LYS A 109 -7.54 5.64 20.43
C LYS A 109 -6.43 6.65 20.09
N SER A 110 -6.79 7.78 19.51
CA SER A 110 -5.82 8.81 19.11
C SER A 110 -4.98 9.32 20.29
N GLU A 111 -5.55 9.41 21.50
CA GLU A 111 -4.82 9.84 22.71
C GLU A 111 -3.77 8.83 23.18
N GLN A 112 -3.78 7.60 22.67
CA GLN A 112 -2.79 6.56 22.97
C GLN A 112 -1.61 6.58 21.98
N LEU A 113 -1.70 7.38 20.91
CA LEU A 113 -0.71 7.49 19.84
C LEU A 113 0.04 8.82 19.89
N CYS A 114 -0.66 9.90 20.21
CA CYS A 114 -0.13 11.27 20.26
C CYS A 114 -0.44 11.88 21.64
N ASN A 115 0.56 12.49 22.27
CA ASN A 115 0.31 13.44 23.36
C ASN A 115 0.05 14.85 22.78
N GLU A 116 -0.70 15.71 23.48
CA GLU A 116 -1.02 17.08 23.01
C GLU A 116 0.23 17.95 22.73
N GLU A 117 1.39 17.61 23.31
CA GLU A 117 2.67 18.31 23.08
C GLU A 117 3.35 17.94 21.74
N GLU A 118 2.94 16.85 21.09
CA GLU A 118 3.58 16.34 19.86
C GLU A 118 2.87 16.80 18.56
N LYS A 119 1.69 17.43 18.67
CA LYS A 119 0.92 17.91 17.51
C LYS A 119 1.56 19.10 16.79
N GLU A 120 2.49 19.83 17.43
CA GLU A 120 3.09 21.06 16.91
C GLU A 120 4.37 20.86 16.07
N GLN A 121 4.81 19.61 15.82
CA GLN A 121 6.07 19.34 15.10
C GLN A 121 5.92 18.55 13.80
N LEU A 122 4.71 18.26 13.32
CA LEU A 122 4.47 17.60 12.03
C LEU A 122 4.32 18.60 10.87
N ASP A 123 5.31 19.47 10.66
CA ASP A 123 5.47 20.18 9.39
C ASP A 123 6.49 19.45 8.49
N PRO A 124 6.13 19.01 7.27
CA PRO A 124 7.09 18.39 6.36
C PRO A 124 8.06 19.44 5.82
N LYS A 125 9.35 19.34 6.18
CA LYS A 125 10.42 20.03 5.44
C LYS A 125 10.47 19.49 4.00
N PRO A 126 10.43 20.34 2.96
CA PRO A 126 10.65 19.89 1.60
C PRO A 126 12.12 19.51 1.41
N GLN A 127 12.42 18.22 1.29
CA GLN A 127 13.72 17.75 0.81
C GLN A 127 13.62 17.41 -0.68
N VAL A 128 13.92 18.42 -1.50
CA VAL A 128 14.33 18.22 -2.89
C VAL A 128 15.77 17.74 -2.87
N SER A 129 16.03 16.54 -3.37
CA SER A 129 17.32 16.23 -3.96
C SER A 129 17.12 15.29 -5.15
N GLY A 130 17.34 15.84 -6.34
CA GLY A 130 17.35 15.08 -7.57
C GLY A 130 18.46 14.03 -7.54
N ARG A 131 18.16 12.84 -8.05
CA ARG A 131 19.18 11.85 -8.41
C ARG A 131 19.08 11.52 -9.89
N PRO A 132 20.20 11.36 -10.60
CA PRO A 132 20.20 11.01 -12.02
C PRO A 132 19.52 9.67 -12.25
N PRO A 133 18.95 9.43 -13.44
CA PRO A 133 18.35 8.15 -13.77
C PRO A 133 19.43 7.08 -13.88
N VAL A 134 19.45 6.15 -12.93
CA VAL A 134 20.15 4.87 -13.08
C VAL A 134 19.28 4.03 -14.02
N ILE A 135 19.74 3.82 -15.25
CA ILE A 135 19.17 2.87 -16.20
C ILE A 135 19.29 1.49 -15.55
N LYS A 136 18.21 1.04 -14.93
CA LYS A 136 18.09 -0.31 -14.39
C LYS A 136 17.39 -1.17 -15.46
N PRO A 137 17.79 -2.44 -15.62
CA PRO A 137 17.14 -3.34 -16.56
C PRO A 137 15.63 -3.32 -16.33
N GLU A 138 14.88 -3.04 -17.40
CA GLU A 138 13.42 -2.98 -17.37
C GLU A 138 12.88 -4.38 -17.10
N VAL A 139 12.15 -4.52 -15.99
CA VAL A 139 11.51 -5.78 -15.64
C VAL A 139 10.31 -5.96 -16.56
N ASP A 140 10.34 -7.03 -17.35
CA ASP A 140 9.36 -7.34 -18.39
C ASP A 140 8.21 -8.20 -17.82
N SER A 141 6.97 -7.80 -18.09
CA SER A 141 5.74 -8.54 -17.78
C SER A 141 5.51 -9.80 -18.63
N THR A 142 6.36 -10.10 -19.62
CA THR A 142 6.30 -11.35 -20.41
C THR A 142 6.45 -12.61 -19.56
N PHE A 143 7.02 -12.52 -18.36
CA PHE A 143 7.07 -13.62 -17.40
C PHE A 143 5.75 -13.88 -16.66
N CYS A 144 4.76 -12.99 -16.83
CA CYS A 144 3.45 -13.08 -16.19
C CYS A 144 2.43 -13.81 -17.08
N HIS A 145 1.45 -14.45 -16.46
CA HIS A 145 0.36 -15.09 -17.17
C HIS A 145 -0.81 -14.12 -17.36
N ASN A 146 -1.35 -14.01 -18.58
CA ASN A 146 -2.47 -13.12 -18.90
C ASN A 146 -3.75 -13.93 -19.13
N TYR A 147 -4.71 -13.84 -18.20
CA TYR A 147 -6.04 -14.42 -18.33
C TYR A 147 -7.00 -13.39 -18.90
N VAL A 148 -7.53 -13.62 -20.10
CA VAL A 148 -8.45 -12.68 -20.77
C VAL A 148 -9.92 -12.92 -20.36
N PHE A 149 -10.28 -14.14 -19.96
CA PHE A 149 -11.63 -14.55 -19.57
C PHE A 149 -11.65 -15.23 -18.19
N PRO A 150 -12.69 -15.05 -17.35
CA PRO A 150 -13.84 -14.15 -17.52
C PRO A 150 -13.54 -12.69 -17.14
N ILE A 151 -12.41 -12.46 -16.47
CA ILE A 151 -11.96 -11.13 -16.03
C ILE A 151 -10.50 -10.99 -16.42
N GLN A 152 -10.17 -9.90 -17.11
CA GLN A 152 -8.81 -9.59 -17.54
C GLN A 152 -7.87 -9.48 -16.34
N THR A 153 -7.01 -10.49 -16.16
CA THR A 153 -6.15 -10.67 -15.00
C THR A 153 -4.72 -10.91 -15.46
N LEU A 154 -3.79 -10.10 -14.97
CA LEU A 154 -2.37 -10.36 -15.14
C LEU A 154 -1.80 -10.96 -13.85
N ASP A 155 -1.33 -12.19 -13.93
CA ASP A 155 -0.74 -12.96 -12.83
C ASP A 155 0.79 -12.98 -12.95
N CYS A 156 1.42 -12.16 -12.11
CA CYS A 156 2.86 -12.00 -11.96
C CYS A 156 3.36 -12.61 -10.63
N LYS A 157 2.62 -13.56 -10.05
CA LYS A 157 2.95 -14.17 -8.76
C LYS A 157 4.20 -15.06 -8.84
N ARG A 158 5.04 -15.04 -7.79
CA ARG A 158 6.25 -15.91 -7.67
C ARG A 158 7.20 -15.77 -8.86
N LYS A 159 7.47 -14.53 -9.27
CA LYS A 159 8.37 -14.21 -10.40
C LYS A 159 9.65 -13.52 -9.95
N GLU A 160 9.94 -13.53 -8.64
CA GLU A 160 11.14 -12.91 -8.05
C GLU A 160 11.26 -11.41 -8.35
N LEU A 161 10.14 -10.74 -8.60
CA LEU A 161 10.11 -9.34 -9.06
C LEU A 161 10.57 -8.42 -7.93
N LYS A 162 11.57 -7.59 -8.20
CA LYS A 162 12.03 -6.54 -7.27
C LYS A 162 11.27 -5.22 -7.44
N LYS A 163 10.52 -5.10 -8.53
CA LYS A 163 9.75 -3.90 -8.92
C LYS A 163 8.53 -4.33 -9.71
N VAL A 164 7.54 -3.45 -9.76
CA VAL A 164 6.39 -3.60 -10.67
C VAL A 164 6.87 -3.50 -12.13
N PRO A 165 6.50 -4.45 -13.01
CA PRO A 165 6.84 -4.38 -14.43
C PRO A 165 6.25 -3.15 -15.14
N ASN A 166 6.98 -2.58 -16.09
CA ASN A 166 6.57 -1.32 -16.74
C ASN A 166 5.61 -1.54 -17.92
N ASN A 167 5.60 -2.71 -18.54
CA ASN A 167 4.88 -3.02 -19.80
C ASN A 167 3.56 -3.79 -19.59
N ILE A 168 2.96 -3.68 -18.41
CA ILE A 168 1.64 -4.23 -18.11
C ILE A 168 0.56 -3.58 -19.01
N PRO A 169 -0.37 -4.37 -19.60
CA PRO A 169 -1.49 -3.86 -20.39
C PRO A 169 -2.40 -2.92 -19.56
N PRO A 170 -2.86 -1.78 -20.11
CA PRO A 170 -3.61 -0.78 -19.35
C PRO A 170 -5.06 -1.15 -19.01
N ASP A 171 -5.62 -2.13 -19.72
CA ASP A 171 -7.01 -2.57 -19.64
C ASP A 171 -7.27 -3.65 -18.59
N ILE A 172 -6.21 -4.15 -17.92
CA ILE A 172 -6.33 -5.15 -16.86
C ILE A 172 -7.27 -4.70 -15.74
N VAL A 173 -8.03 -5.67 -15.22
CA VAL A 173 -8.98 -5.49 -14.13
C VAL A 173 -8.43 -6.02 -12.82
N LYS A 174 -7.60 -7.07 -12.88
CA LYS A 174 -6.90 -7.63 -11.73
C LYS A 174 -5.40 -7.75 -12.02
N LEU A 175 -4.59 -7.39 -11.03
CA LEU A 175 -3.13 -7.53 -11.07
C LEU A 175 -2.69 -8.30 -9.83
N ASP A 176 -2.09 -9.47 -10.02
CA ASP A 176 -1.47 -10.24 -8.95
C ASP A 176 0.05 -10.10 -9.03
N LEU A 177 0.63 -9.40 -8.07
CA LEU A 177 2.08 -9.23 -7.88
C LEU A 177 2.54 -9.88 -6.57
N SER A 178 1.76 -10.81 -6.02
CA SER A 178 2.03 -11.43 -4.73
C SER A 178 3.24 -12.38 -4.76
N TYR A 179 3.81 -12.66 -3.59
CA TYR A 179 4.95 -13.58 -3.45
C TYR A 179 6.14 -13.18 -4.33
N ASN A 180 6.53 -11.91 -4.27
CA ASN A 180 7.67 -11.35 -4.98
C ASN A 180 8.61 -10.65 -3.99
N LYS A 181 9.57 -9.87 -4.47
CA LYS A 181 10.59 -9.16 -3.69
C LYS A 181 10.48 -7.63 -3.86
N ILE A 182 9.26 -7.14 -4.11
CA ILE A 182 9.03 -5.71 -4.30
C ILE A 182 9.18 -5.04 -2.95
N ASN A 183 10.05 -4.03 -2.86
CA ASN A 183 10.37 -3.37 -1.60
C ASN A 183 9.85 -1.94 -1.46
N GLN A 184 9.47 -1.32 -2.58
CA GLN A 184 9.03 0.06 -2.62
C GLN A 184 7.99 0.28 -3.73
N LEU A 185 6.94 1.04 -3.42
CA LEU A 185 6.02 1.60 -4.40
C LEU A 185 6.31 3.09 -4.54
N ARG A 186 6.56 3.53 -5.77
CA ARG A 186 6.84 4.92 -6.14
C ARG A 186 5.68 5.45 -6.98
N PRO A 187 5.52 6.79 -7.06
CA PRO A 187 4.49 7.42 -7.85
C PRO A 187 4.36 6.77 -9.20
#